data_AF-A0A537FLV8-F1
#
_entry.id   AF-A0A537FLV8-F1
#
_cell.length_a   1.000
_cell.length_b   1.000
_cell.length_c   1.000
_cell.angle_alpha   90.00
_cell.angle_beta   90.00
_cell.angle_gamma   90.00
#
_symmetry.space_group_name_H-M   'P 1'
#
loop_
_entity.id
_entity.type
_entity.pdbx_description
1 polymer ?
#
loop_
_entity_poly.entity_id
_entity_poly.type
_entity_poly.pdbx_seq_one_letter_code
_entity_poly.pdbx_strand_id
1 'polypeptide(L)'
;MKGGTNVMTTRPPGVIRPSYGRWSYAKHLRQAQLSGLAAYSVSNPRISFDVDSVKDLIELKRRDPDARTMSAKALREIWQTPSPARLSSIAE
;
A
#
# COMPACT_ATOMS: atom_id res chain seq x y z
N MET A 1 0.92 -6.05 13.59
CA MET A 1 0.57 -6.62 12.27
C MET A 1 -0.54 -5.77 11.62
N LYS A 2 -0.30 -5.18 10.45
CA LYS A 2 -1.38 -4.59 9.62
C LYS A 2 -2.17 -5.76 9.00
N GLY A 3 -3.32 -6.13 9.58
CA GLY A 3 -4.17 -7.22 9.09
C GLY A 3 -5.18 -6.79 8.01
N GLY A 4 -4.71 -6.04 7.02
CA GLY A 4 -5.53 -5.43 5.96
C GLY A 4 -5.69 -6.31 4.73
N THR A 5 -6.68 -5.99 3.87
CA THR A 5 -6.82 -6.56 2.52
C THR A 5 -6.43 -5.53 1.48
N ASN A 6 -5.30 -5.73 0.80
CA ASN A 6 -4.85 -4.83 -0.27
C ASN A 6 -5.65 -5.06 -1.56
N VAL A 7 -5.92 -6.32 -1.88
CA VAL A 7 -6.68 -6.72 -3.06
C VAL A 7 -7.63 -7.84 -2.66
N MET A 8 -8.89 -7.72 -3.10
CA MET A 8 -9.88 -8.78 -2.99
C MET A 8 -10.45 -9.02 -4.38
N THR A 9 -10.40 -10.26 -4.84
CA THR A 9 -11.10 -10.71 -6.05
C THR A 9 -12.21 -11.65 -5.62
N THR A 10 -13.35 -11.58 -6.31
CA THR A 10 -14.52 -12.39 -5.97
C THR A 10 -15.13 -12.96 -7.24
N ARG A 11 -15.60 -14.20 -7.15
CA ARG A 11 -16.41 -14.85 -8.18
C ARG A 11 -17.50 -15.66 -7.49
N PRO A 12 -18.79 -15.38 -7.74
CA PRO A 12 -19.30 -14.25 -8.54
C PRO A 12 -19.02 -12.88 -7.88
N PRO A 13 -19.07 -11.78 -8.63
CA PRO A 13 -18.92 -10.44 -8.07
C PRO A 13 -19.93 -10.18 -6.94
N GLY A 14 -19.48 -9.56 -5.85
CA GLY A 14 -20.35 -9.17 -4.74
C GLY A 14 -20.70 -10.29 -3.75
N VAL A 15 -20.19 -11.52 -3.95
CA VAL A 15 -20.42 -12.65 -3.04
C VAL A 15 -19.78 -12.45 -1.66
N ILE A 16 -18.73 -11.61 -1.58
CA ILE A 16 -18.19 -11.07 -0.33
C ILE A 16 -18.34 -9.55 -0.41
N ARG A 17 -18.98 -8.94 0.61
CA ARG A 17 -19.18 -7.49 0.64
C ARG A 17 -17.87 -6.79 1.02
N PRO A 18 -17.45 -5.74 0.28
CA PRO A 18 -16.30 -4.94 0.65
C PRO A 18 -16.41 -4.37 2.07
N SER A 19 -15.44 -4.68 2.92
CA SER A 19 -15.33 -4.16 4.29
C SER A 19 -13.88 -3.88 4.64
N TYR A 20 -13.33 -2.83 4.02
CA TYR A 20 -11.94 -2.41 4.19
C TYR A 20 -11.65 -1.78 5.57
N GLY A 21 -10.39 -1.37 5.76
CA GLY A 21 -9.88 -0.79 7.01
C GLY A 21 -9.27 -1.82 7.95
N ARG A 22 -9.29 -1.49 9.25
CA ARG A 22 -8.68 -2.30 10.31
C ARG A 22 -9.27 -3.72 10.29
N TRP A 23 -8.40 -4.72 10.31
CA TRP A 23 -8.75 -6.15 10.31
C TRP A 23 -9.59 -6.60 9.10
N SER A 24 -9.54 -5.87 7.98
CA SER A 24 -10.33 -6.19 6.78
C SER A 24 -10.09 -7.59 6.24
N TYR A 25 -8.86 -8.11 6.33
CA TYR A 25 -8.58 -9.49 5.91
C TYR A 25 -9.37 -10.53 6.73
N ALA A 26 -9.38 -10.40 8.05
CA ALA A 26 -10.15 -11.30 8.92
C ALA A 26 -11.66 -11.15 8.68
N LYS A 27 -12.17 -9.92 8.49
CA LYS A 27 -13.57 -9.67 8.15
C LYS A 27 -13.98 -10.35 6.84
N HIS A 28 -13.16 -10.25 5.80
CA HIS A 28 -13.44 -10.88 4.50
C HIS A 28 -13.38 -12.42 4.58
N LEU A 29 -12.40 -12.99 5.26
CA LEU A 29 -12.33 -14.45 5.48
C LEU A 29 -13.55 -14.96 6.25
N ARG A 30 -14.00 -14.23 7.27
CA ARG A 30 -15.19 -14.61 8.02
C ARG A 30 -16.46 -14.59 7.15
N GLN A 31 -16.61 -13.60 6.28
CA GLN A 31 -17.72 -13.57 5.32
C GLN A 31 -17.67 -14.79 4.38
N ALA A 32 -16.50 -15.10 3.82
CA ALA A 32 -16.34 -16.27 2.95
C ALA A 32 -16.73 -17.56 3.66
N GLN A 33 -16.28 -17.75 4.91
CA GLN A 33 -16.60 -18.92 5.72
C GLN A 33 -18.10 -19.04 5.99
N LEU A 34 -18.76 -17.95 6.39
CA LEU A 34 -20.21 -17.94 6.66
C LEU A 34 -21.03 -18.21 5.40
N SER A 35 -20.51 -17.84 4.23
CA SER A 35 -21.14 -18.09 2.93
C SER A 35 -20.75 -19.44 2.30
N GLY A 36 -19.97 -20.28 3.00
CA GLY A 36 -19.53 -21.59 2.48
C GLY A 36 -18.62 -21.50 1.26
N LEU A 37 -17.91 -20.37 1.08
CA LEU A 37 -17.05 -20.13 -0.07
C LEU A 37 -15.62 -20.61 0.20
N ALA A 38 -14.98 -21.16 -0.83
CA ALA A 38 -13.54 -21.34 -0.83
C ALA A 38 -12.84 -19.97 -0.85
N ALA A 39 -11.93 -19.75 0.09
CA ALA A 39 -11.10 -18.55 0.16
C ALA A 39 -9.62 -18.93 0.09
N TYR A 40 -8.85 -18.18 -0.71
CA TYR A 40 -7.41 -18.37 -0.88
C TYR A 40 -6.68 -17.08 -0.54
N SER A 41 -5.64 -17.21 0.27
CA SER A 41 -4.82 -16.08 0.69
C SER A 41 -3.49 -16.11 -0.04
N VAL A 42 -3.18 -15.03 -0.74
CA VAL A 42 -1.93 -14.88 -1.49
C VAL A 42 -1.07 -13.83 -0.82
N SER A 43 0.16 -14.21 -0.48
CA SER A 43 1.19 -13.28 -0.02
C SER A 43 2.12 -12.96 -1.19
N ASN A 44 2.11 -11.71 -1.65
CA ASN A 44 2.99 -11.24 -2.72
C ASN A 44 3.68 -9.94 -2.27
N PRO A 45 5.02 -9.90 -2.18
CA PRO A 45 5.74 -8.75 -1.63
C PRO A 45 5.48 -7.41 -2.32
N ARG A 46 5.08 -7.41 -3.61
CA ARG A 46 4.80 -6.19 -4.38
C ARG A 46 3.35 -5.74 -4.21
N ILE A 47 2.40 -6.67 -4.25
CA ILE A 47 0.96 -6.35 -4.10
C ILE A 47 0.61 -6.03 -2.64
N SER A 48 1.25 -6.72 -1.70
CA SER A 48 1.01 -6.54 -0.26
C SER A 48 1.61 -5.27 0.32
N PHE A 49 2.37 -4.49 -0.46
CA PHE A 49 3.01 -3.25 0.00
C PHE A 49 2.14 -2.03 -0.34
N ASP A 50 1.38 -1.55 0.64
CA ASP A 50 0.68 -0.26 0.59
C ASP A 50 1.57 0.87 1.13
N VAL A 51 1.29 2.09 0.69
CA VAL A 51 2.02 3.30 1.12
C VAL A 51 1.07 4.17 1.92
N ASP A 52 1.04 3.97 3.24
CA ASP A 52 0.16 4.71 4.16
C ASP A 52 0.92 5.74 5.01
N SER A 53 2.23 5.60 5.12
CA SER A 53 3.06 6.37 6.05
C SER A 53 4.36 6.85 5.42
N VAL A 54 4.99 7.84 6.07
CA VAL A 54 6.33 8.33 5.67
C VAL A 54 7.37 7.19 5.71
N LYS A 55 7.25 6.24 6.65
CA LYS A 55 8.13 5.07 6.70
C LYS A 55 7.98 4.20 5.46
N ASP A 56 6.75 4.06 4.96
CA ASP A 56 6.46 3.31 3.74
C ASP A 56 7.06 4.02 2.50
N LEU A 57 7.10 5.36 2.48
CA LEU A 57 7.78 6.10 1.41
C LEU A 57 9.30 5.87 1.39
N ILE A 58 9.93 5.85 2.57
CA ILE A 58 11.36 5.53 2.69
C ILE A 58 11.63 4.11 2.19
N GLU A 59 10.78 3.16 2.57
CA GLU A 59 10.89 1.77 2.14
C GLU A 59 10.60 1.61 0.64
N LEU A 60 9.66 2.39 0.08
CA LEU A 60 9.38 2.41 -1.36
C LEU A 60 10.63 2.81 -2.15
N LYS A 61 11.35 3.86 -1.71
CA LYS A 61 12.62 4.28 -2.33
C LYS A 61 13.65 3.14 -2.35
N ARG A 62 13.69 2.34 -1.29
CA ARG A 62 14.61 1.20 -1.18
C ARG A 62 14.20 0.03 -2.08
N ARG A 63 12.89 -0.23 -2.21
CA ARG A 63 12.34 -1.33 -3.02
C ARG A 63 12.27 -1.05 -4.52
N ASP A 64 12.16 0.22 -4.91
CA ASP A 64 12.05 0.67 -6.29
C ASP A 64 13.09 1.78 -6.59
N PRO A 65 14.40 1.47 -6.52
CA PRO A 65 15.46 2.46 -6.70
C PRO A 65 15.44 3.11 -8.09
N ASP A 66 15.01 2.34 -9.10
CA ASP A 66 14.91 2.80 -10.48
C ASP A 66 13.67 3.67 -10.73
N ALA A 67 12.76 3.80 -9.76
CA ALA A 67 11.49 4.50 -9.88
C ALA A 67 10.64 4.00 -11.06
N ARG A 68 10.38 2.69 -11.08
CA ARG A 68 9.54 2.04 -12.10
C ARG A 68 8.06 2.36 -11.89
N THR A 69 7.64 2.56 -10.64
CA THR A 69 6.28 2.98 -10.28
C THR A 69 6.13 4.50 -10.29
N MET A 70 4.93 5.00 -10.58
CA MET A 70 4.65 6.45 -10.54
C MET A 70 4.85 7.05 -9.16
N SER A 71 4.49 6.31 -8.10
CA SER A 71 4.73 6.73 -6.71
C SER A 71 6.22 6.92 -6.42
N ALA A 72 7.09 6.02 -6.91
CA ALA A 72 8.54 6.17 -6.74
C ALA A 72 9.13 7.30 -7.60
N LYS A 73 8.56 7.59 -8.78
CA LYS A 73 8.96 8.75 -9.60
C LYS A 73 8.64 10.07 -8.89
N ALA A 74 7.40 10.21 -8.41
CA ALA A 74 6.97 11.38 -7.66
C ALA A 74 7.84 11.56 -6.40
N LEU A 75 8.14 10.47 -5.70
CA LEU A 75 9.04 10.49 -4.54
C LEU A 75 10.41 11.07 -4.88
N ARG A 76 11.00 10.66 -6.01
CA ARG A 76 12.31 11.14 -6.48
C ARG A 76 12.28 12.64 -6.74
N GLU A 77 11.27 13.14 -7.44
CA GLU A 77 11.13 14.57 -7.77
C GLU A 77 10.94 15.41 -6.50
N ILE A 78 10.03 15.00 -5.61
CA ILE A 78 9.73 15.73 -4.37
C ILE A 78 10.94 15.77 -3.44
N TRP A 79 11.68 14.66 -3.28
CA TRP A 79 12.87 14.62 -2.41
C TRP A 79 14.10 15.33 -3.00
N GLN A 80 14.18 15.49 -4.31
CA GLN A 80 15.27 16.21 -4.99
C GLN A 80 15.01 17.71 -5.07
N THR A 81 13.77 18.15 -4.88
CA THR A 81 13.44 19.57 -4.83
C THR A 81 14.09 20.19 -3.57
N PRO A 82 14.97 21.19 -3.70
CA PRO A 82 15.51 21.89 -2.53
C PRO A 82 14.36 22.54 -1.77
N SER A 83 14.28 22.29 -0.45
CA SER A 83 13.37 23.06 0.40
C SER A 83 13.75 24.54 0.32
N PRO A 84 12.80 25.48 0.15
CA PRO A 84 13.09 26.90 0.15
C PRO A 84 13.83 27.35 1.42
N ALA A 85 13.63 26.66 2.54
CA ALA A 85 14.32 26.93 3.81
C ALA A 85 15.83 26.59 3.81
N ARG A 86 16.34 25.91 2.78
CA ARG A 86 17.77 25.55 2.66
C ARG A 86 18.59 26.57 1.85
N LEU A 87 17.94 27.51 1.16
CA LEU A 87 18.62 28.53 0.35
C LEU A 87 18.95 29.80 1.14
N SER A 88 18.30 30.03 2.29
CA SER A 88 18.53 31.21 3.14
C SER A 88 19.75 31.11 4.06
N SER A 89 20.48 29.98 4.08
CA SER A 89 21.69 29.81 4.91
C SER A 89 23.01 29.92 4.13
N ILE A 90 22.97 30.38 2.88
CA ILE A 90 24.16 30.55 2.02
C ILE A 90 24.35 32.04 1.63
N ALA A 91 23.61 32.96 2.29
CA ALA A 91 23.62 34.40 1.96
C ALA A 91 24.03 35.31 3.14
N GLU A 92 24.72 34.78 4.16
CA GLU A 92 25.40 35.58 5.20
C GLU A 92 26.90 35.27 5.25
#